data_AF-A0AAW5IU28-F1
#
_entry.id   AF-A0AAW5IU28-F1
#
_cell.length_a   1.000
_cell.length_b   1.000
_cell.length_c   1.000
_cell.angle_alpha   90.00
_cell.angle_beta   90.00
_cell.angle_gamma   90.00
#
_symmetry.space_group_name_H-M   'P 1'
#
loop_
_entity.id
_entity.type
_entity.pdbx_description
1 polymer ?
#
loop_
_entity_poly.entity_id
_entity_poly.type
_entity_poly.pdbx_seq_one_letter_code
_entity_poly.pdbx_strand_id
1 'polypeptide(L)'
;MKFSGTDLLGNVTIPEGAPTDVETSLEVSLDASSESYPLHTFNLLNDGVMEKIAKAFKLQPSEIASATLETGVVKAEGFTGPADGKVAVGLTNSDGSVSYAYSANGIGFWIAEDGSAGVWGDGTKIYFEYDARGYALTVGHKPGSSEKGKTYTIKPTMVYNKNGKQHKAVITIKMKFA
;
A
#
# COMPACT_ATOMS: atom_id res chain seq x y z
N MET A 1 19.33 35.58 2.62
CA MET A 1 19.06 34.93 1.32
C MET A 1 17.85 34.02 1.50
N LYS A 2 16.77 34.25 0.75
CA LYS A 2 15.63 33.33 0.68
C LYS A 2 15.93 32.37 -0.47
N PHE A 3 16.06 31.08 -0.18
CA PHE A 3 16.11 30.07 -1.24
C PHE A 3 14.70 29.94 -1.83
N SER A 4 14.42 30.71 -2.88
CA SER A 4 13.28 30.46 -3.77
C SER A 4 13.76 29.60 -4.93
N GLY A 5 13.23 28.37 -5.07
CA GLY A 5 13.47 27.57 -6.27
C GLY A 5 14.05 26.17 -6.06
N THR A 6 13.68 25.45 -5.01
CA THR A 6 13.66 23.97 -5.02
C THR A 6 12.39 23.52 -4.35
N ASP A 7 11.25 23.71 -5.03
CA ASP A 7 10.11 22.85 -4.72
C ASP A 7 10.51 21.46 -5.25
N LEU A 8 11.15 20.70 -4.38
CA LEU A 8 11.55 19.32 -4.65
C LEU A 8 10.27 18.57 -5.00
N LEU A 9 10.20 18.04 -6.21
CA LEU A 9 9.11 17.17 -6.68
C LEU A 9 8.68 16.24 -5.53
N GLY A 10 7.45 16.45 -5.03
CA GLY A 10 6.87 15.64 -3.96
C GLY A 10 6.78 16.29 -2.57
N ASN A 11 7.16 17.55 -2.38
CA ASN A 11 6.82 18.26 -1.14
C ASN A 11 5.31 18.56 -1.05
N VAL A 12 4.74 18.38 0.14
CA VAL A 12 3.32 18.60 0.42
C VAL A 12 3.16 19.65 1.51
N THR A 13 2.22 20.58 1.32
CA THR A 13 1.80 21.47 2.42
C THR A 13 1.08 20.65 3.49
N ILE A 14 1.75 20.43 4.62
CA ILE A 14 1.22 19.64 5.73
C ILE A 14 0.33 20.53 6.62
N PRO A 15 -0.96 20.21 6.80
CA PRO A 15 -1.82 20.95 7.70
C PRO A 15 -1.45 20.69 9.16
N GLU A 16 -1.62 21.69 10.03
CA GLU A 16 -1.41 21.55 11.47
C GLU A 16 -2.31 20.46 12.11
N GLY A 17 -2.02 20.12 13.37
CA GLY A 17 -2.80 19.16 14.17
C GLY A 17 -2.21 17.75 14.21
N ALA A 18 -2.91 16.84 14.89
CA ALA A 18 -2.49 15.46 15.07
C ALA A 18 -2.73 14.61 13.79
N PRO A 19 -2.02 13.49 13.62
CA PRO A 19 -2.32 12.54 12.56
C PRO A 19 -3.75 12.01 12.62
N THR A 20 -4.29 11.65 11.45
CA THR A 20 -5.64 11.12 11.28
C THR A 20 -5.62 9.88 10.39
N ASP A 21 -6.69 9.09 10.46
CA ASP A 21 -6.93 8.05 9.46
C ASP A 21 -7.35 8.70 8.14
N VAL A 22 -7.11 8.00 7.03
CA VAL A 22 -7.54 8.42 5.69
C VAL A 22 -7.89 7.21 4.84
N GLU A 23 -8.91 7.35 4.00
CA GLU A 23 -9.22 6.39 2.95
C GLU A 23 -9.04 7.04 1.58
N THR A 24 -8.53 6.29 0.62
CA THR A 24 -8.48 6.71 -0.77
C THR A 24 -8.66 5.52 -1.70
N SER A 25 -8.82 5.77 -3.00
CA SER A 25 -9.12 4.74 -3.97
C SER A 25 -8.37 4.91 -5.27
N LEU A 26 -7.98 3.78 -5.86
CA LEU A 26 -7.43 3.66 -7.20
C LEU A 26 -8.23 2.63 -8.00
N GLU A 27 -8.19 2.74 -9.31
CA GLU A 27 -8.81 1.78 -10.21
C GLU A 27 -7.92 1.57 -11.43
N VAL A 28 -7.87 0.34 -11.93
CA VAL A 28 -7.09 -0.02 -13.11
C VAL A 28 -7.77 -1.14 -13.89
N SER A 29 -7.67 -1.07 -15.21
CA SER A 29 -8.03 -2.17 -16.12
C SER A 29 -6.80 -3.01 -16.44
N LEU A 30 -6.91 -4.33 -16.27
CA LEU A 30 -5.83 -5.30 -16.39
C LEU A 30 -6.21 -6.39 -17.40
N ASP A 31 -5.23 -6.96 -18.08
CA ASP A 31 -5.44 -8.06 -19.03
C ASP A 31 -5.54 -9.41 -18.31
N ALA A 32 -6.69 -10.06 -18.40
CA ALA A 32 -6.90 -11.39 -17.80
C ALA A 32 -6.11 -12.50 -18.48
N SER A 33 -5.73 -12.31 -19.75
CA SER A 33 -4.96 -13.26 -20.57
C SER A 33 -3.46 -13.08 -20.46
N SER A 34 -3.00 -12.08 -19.69
CA SER A 34 -1.58 -11.87 -19.46
C SER A 34 -0.93 -13.10 -18.82
N GLU A 35 0.25 -13.46 -19.32
CA GLU A 35 1.12 -14.46 -18.70
C GLU A 35 2.18 -13.80 -17.78
N SER A 36 2.17 -12.46 -17.69
CA SER A 36 3.02 -11.69 -16.78
C SER A 36 2.42 -11.64 -15.39
N TYR A 37 3.25 -11.78 -14.35
CA TYR A 37 2.84 -11.58 -12.96
C TYR A 37 2.47 -10.11 -12.68
N PRO A 38 3.40 -9.15 -12.82
CA PRO A 38 3.07 -7.73 -12.68
C PRO A 38 2.27 -7.28 -13.90
N LEU A 39 1.17 -6.56 -13.64
CA LEU A 39 0.29 -6.05 -14.69
C LEU A 39 0.24 -4.53 -14.71
N HIS A 40 0.36 -3.89 -13.55
CA HIS A 40 0.37 -2.43 -13.45
C HIS A 40 1.15 -1.96 -12.23
N THR A 41 1.81 -0.81 -12.34
CA THR A 41 2.48 -0.14 -11.24
C THR A 41 1.96 1.28 -11.13
N PHE A 42 1.25 1.55 -10.03
CA PHE A 42 0.86 2.90 -9.63
C PHE A 42 2.09 3.64 -9.09
N ASN A 43 2.18 4.93 -9.36
CA ASN A 43 3.13 5.80 -8.67
C ASN A 43 2.34 6.64 -7.68
N LEU A 44 2.31 6.22 -6.42
CA LEU A 44 1.44 6.82 -5.40
C LEU A 44 1.72 8.32 -5.20
N LEU A 45 2.94 8.79 -5.49
CA LEU A 45 3.26 10.21 -5.46
C LEU A 45 2.56 10.96 -6.60
N ASN A 46 2.75 10.51 -7.84
CA ASN A 46 2.18 11.15 -9.03
C ASN A 46 0.65 10.98 -9.12
N ASP A 47 0.12 9.88 -8.59
CA ASP A 47 -1.32 9.59 -8.54
C ASP A 47 -2.04 10.36 -7.41
N GLY A 48 -1.32 11.22 -6.67
CA GLY A 48 -1.88 12.06 -5.60
C GLY A 48 -2.32 11.29 -4.35
N VAL A 49 -2.08 9.98 -4.29
CA VAL A 49 -2.36 9.15 -3.11
C VAL A 49 -1.46 9.54 -1.96
N MET A 50 -0.16 9.68 -2.23
CA MET A 50 0.83 10.00 -1.21
C MET A 50 0.63 11.41 -0.65
N GLU A 51 0.08 12.36 -1.42
CA GLU A 51 -0.30 13.67 -0.90
C GLU A 51 -1.38 13.55 0.19
N LYS A 52 -2.41 12.72 -0.04
CA LYS A 52 -3.48 12.48 0.94
C LYS A 52 -2.94 11.82 2.19
N ILE A 53 -2.06 10.83 2.04
CA ILE A 53 -1.42 10.12 3.15
C ILE A 53 -0.51 11.07 3.93
N ALA A 54 0.30 11.88 3.25
CA ALA A 54 1.17 12.88 3.85
C ALA A 54 0.39 13.86 4.75
N LYS A 55 -0.70 14.42 4.25
CA LYS A 55 -1.57 15.32 5.02
C LYS A 55 -2.21 14.65 6.22
N ALA A 56 -2.61 13.38 6.09
CA ALA A 56 -3.21 12.60 7.16
C ALA A 56 -2.19 12.21 8.23
N PHE A 57 -1.01 11.73 7.84
CA PHE A 57 0.04 11.29 8.75
C PHE A 57 0.87 12.42 9.33
N LYS A 58 0.73 13.64 8.79
CA LYS A 58 1.52 14.82 9.18
C LYS A 58 3.01 14.62 8.92
N LEU A 59 3.32 13.99 7.81
CA LEU A 59 4.67 13.66 7.36
C LEU A 59 4.81 13.99 5.88
N GLN A 60 5.96 14.49 5.45
CA GLN A 60 6.30 14.57 4.03
C GLN A 60 6.35 13.15 3.42
N PRO A 61 6.08 13.01 2.11
CA PRO A 61 6.23 11.73 1.42
C PRO A 61 7.58 11.04 1.66
N SER A 62 8.67 11.81 1.64
CA SER A 62 10.03 11.30 1.89
C SER A 62 10.24 10.79 3.33
N GLU A 63 9.55 11.40 4.30
CA GLU A 63 9.55 10.94 5.70
C GLU A 63 8.75 9.64 5.84
N ILE A 64 7.61 9.51 5.14
CA ILE A 64 6.84 8.25 5.09
C ILE A 64 7.70 7.13 4.49
N ALA A 65 8.34 7.38 3.35
CA ALA A 65 9.22 6.41 2.70
C ALA A 65 10.37 5.98 3.63
N SER A 66 11.00 6.94 4.32
CA SER A 66 12.11 6.67 5.25
C SER A 66 11.66 5.97 6.55
N ALA A 67 10.42 6.20 6.99
CA ALA A 67 9.84 5.58 8.18
C ALA A 67 9.24 4.20 7.89
N THR A 68 9.03 3.85 6.63
CA THR A 68 8.47 2.55 6.22
C THR A 68 9.43 1.43 6.59
N LEU A 69 8.92 0.47 7.36
CA LEU A 69 9.69 -0.67 7.84
C LEU A 69 10.02 -1.64 6.71
N GLU A 70 11.25 -2.16 6.76
CA GLU A 70 11.70 -3.24 5.88
C GLU A 70 11.00 -4.57 6.23
N THR A 71 10.95 -5.48 5.25
CA THR A 71 10.23 -6.75 5.35
C THR A 71 10.66 -7.61 6.54
N GLY A 72 11.95 -7.64 6.87
CA GLY A 72 12.50 -8.42 7.98
C GLY A 72 11.97 -7.98 9.35
N VAL A 73 11.67 -6.69 9.53
CA VAL A 73 11.11 -6.17 10.79
C VAL A 73 9.64 -6.55 10.94
N VAL A 74 8.88 -6.45 9.84
CA VAL A 74 7.44 -6.75 9.85
C VAL A 74 7.17 -8.26 9.95
N LYS A 75 8.04 -9.10 9.35
CA LYS A 75 7.96 -10.56 9.42
C LYS A 75 8.46 -11.15 10.76
N ALA A 76 8.96 -10.34 11.68
CA ALA A 76 9.40 -10.81 12.98
C ALA A 76 8.24 -11.43 13.78
N GLU A 77 8.53 -12.51 14.52
CA GLU A 77 7.53 -13.14 15.37
C GLU A 77 6.97 -12.15 16.40
N GLY A 78 5.65 -12.15 16.57
CA GLY A 78 4.97 -11.24 17.51
C GLY A 78 4.79 -9.80 17.01
N PHE A 79 5.05 -9.50 15.74
CA PHE A 79 4.77 -8.17 15.18
C PHE A 79 3.25 -7.89 15.16
N THR A 80 2.84 -6.86 15.91
CA THR A 80 1.44 -6.41 15.98
C THR A 80 1.23 -5.00 15.42
N GLY A 81 2.27 -4.41 14.83
CA GLY A 81 2.25 -3.07 14.27
C GLY A 81 3.56 -2.31 14.48
N PRO A 82 3.71 -1.14 13.83
CA PRO A 82 4.96 -0.40 13.86
C PRO A 82 5.21 0.24 15.24
N ALA A 83 6.49 0.34 15.61
CA ALA A 83 6.94 1.15 16.74
C ALA A 83 6.66 2.65 16.50
N ASP A 84 6.76 3.46 17.56
CA ASP A 84 6.53 4.91 17.46
C ASP A 84 7.41 5.57 16.37
N GLY A 85 6.81 6.45 15.58
CA GLY A 85 7.47 7.14 14.47
C GLY A 85 7.71 6.26 13.24
N LYS A 86 7.21 5.01 13.19
CA LYS A 86 7.40 4.09 12.06
C LYS A 86 6.10 3.82 11.31
N VAL A 87 6.26 3.43 10.05
CA VAL A 87 5.18 3.05 9.16
C VAL A 87 5.32 1.57 8.80
N ALA A 88 4.25 0.79 8.94
CA ALA A 88 4.18 -0.57 8.41
C ALA A 88 3.15 -0.59 7.28
N VAL A 89 3.43 -1.36 6.23
CA VAL A 89 2.42 -1.67 5.22
C VAL A 89 1.74 -2.97 5.62
N GLY A 90 0.44 -3.06 5.40
CA GLY A 90 -0.34 -4.25 5.64
C GLY A 90 -1.46 -4.36 4.62
N LEU A 91 -2.33 -5.33 4.82
CA LEU A 91 -3.56 -5.50 4.07
C LEU A 91 -4.75 -5.45 5.04
N THR A 92 -5.68 -4.53 4.82
CA THR A 92 -6.93 -4.52 5.59
C THR A 92 -7.85 -5.62 5.06
N ASN A 93 -8.18 -6.59 5.91
CA ASN A 93 -9.11 -7.67 5.59
C ASN A 93 -10.57 -7.18 5.62
N SER A 94 -11.50 -8.03 5.19
CA SER A 94 -12.94 -7.74 5.18
C SER A 94 -13.52 -7.44 6.56
N ASP A 95 -12.94 -8.00 7.62
CA ASP A 95 -13.31 -7.76 9.02
C ASP A 95 -12.71 -6.47 9.62
N GLY A 96 -11.90 -5.73 8.86
CA GLY A 96 -11.25 -4.49 9.28
C GLY A 96 -9.92 -4.67 10.04
N SER A 97 -9.52 -5.91 10.32
CA SER A 97 -8.19 -6.22 10.84
C SER A 97 -7.11 -5.93 9.79
N VAL A 98 -5.89 -5.61 10.23
CA VAL A 98 -4.74 -5.42 9.34
C VAL A 98 -3.84 -6.64 9.46
N SER A 99 -3.62 -7.33 8.34
CA SER A 99 -2.60 -8.37 8.25
C SER A 99 -1.23 -7.76 7.98
N TYR A 100 -0.22 -8.32 8.62
CA TYR A 100 1.21 -8.03 8.41
C TYR A 100 1.99 -9.27 7.93
N ALA A 101 1.30 -10.38 7.69
CA ALA A 101 1.89 -11.62 7.22
C ALA A 101 2.21 -11.54 5.72
N TYR A 102 3.24 -10.79 5.36
CA TYR A 102 3.66 -10.62 3.96
C TYR A 102 3.93 -11.96 3.29
N SER A 103 3.18 -12.22 2.22
CA SER A 103 3.27 -13.46 1.45
C SER A 103 3.87 -13.28 0.05
N ALA A 104 4.03 -12.04 -0.42
CA ALA A 104 4.78 -11.72 -1.63
C ALA A 104 6.31 -11.69 -1.38
N ASN A 105 7.09 -11.41 -2.42
CA ASN A 105 8.55 -11.38 -2.33
C ASN A 105 9.04 -10.16 -1.53
N GLY A 106 8.37 -9.02 -1.71
CA GLY A 106 8.64 -7.76 -1.03
C GLY A 106 7.65 -7.40 0.08
N ILE A 107 7.43 -6.10 0.24
CA ILE A 107 6.37 -5.54 1.09
C ILE A 107 5.05 -5.76 0.36
N GLY A 108 4.33 -6.83 0.66
CA GLY A 108 3.18 -7.20 -0.16
C GLY A 108 2.54 -8.53 0.21
N PHE A 109 1.43 -8.82 -0.47
CA PHE A 109 0.58 -9.96 -0.20
C PHE A 109 0.12 -10.61 -1.50
N TRP A 110 0.14 -11.93 -1.53
CA TRP A 110 -0.83 -12.72 -2.29
C TRP A 110 -2.18 -12.65 -1.60
N ILE A 111 -3.24 -12.52 -2.41
CA ILE A 111 -4.57 -12.16 -1.93
C ILE A 111 -5.60 -13.12 -2.54
N ALA A 112 -6.50 -13.59 -1.68
CA ALA A 112 -7.64 -14.39 -2.07
C ALA A 112 -8.66 -13.56 -2.86
N GLU A 113 -9.60 -14.25 -3.49
CA GLU A 113 -10.64 -13.60 -4.30
C GLU A 113 -11.50 -12.59 -3.53
N ASP A 114 -11.74 -12.84 -2.24
CA ASP A 114 -12.53 -11.97 -1.36
C ASP A 114 -11.75 -10.74 -0.84
N GLY A 115 -10.49 -10.59 -1.26
CA GLY A 115 -9.62 -9.50 -0.84
C GLY A 115 -8.85 -9.75 0.47
N SER A 116 -8.98 -10.92 1.07
CA SER A 116 -8.26 -11.29 2.30
C SER A 116 -6.80 -11.71 2.04
N ALA A 117 -5.95 -11.53 3.05
CA ALA A 117 -4.56 -11.95 2.99
C ALA A 117 -4.47 -13.48 2.81
N GLY A 118 -3.71 -13.92 1.82
CA GLY A 118 -3.43 -15.34 1.59
C GLY A 118 -1.94 -15.59 1.39
N VAL A 119 -1.61 -16.81 0.97
CA VAL A 119 -0.27 -17.22 0.56
C VAL A 119 -0.29 -17.74 -0.87
N TRP A 120 0.81 -17.64 -1.59
CA TRP A 120 0.89 -18.13 -2.96
C TRP A 120 0.47 -19.60 -3.04
N GLY A 121 -0.52 -19.89 -3.88
CA GLY A 121 -1.08 -21.23 -4.05
C GLY A 121 -2.51 -21.18 -4.60
N ASP A 122 -3.22 -22.30 -4.46
CA ASP A 122 -4.49 -22.55 -5.16
C ASP A 122 -5.69 -21.67 -4.70
N GLY A 123 -5.52 -20.81 -3.70
CA GLY A 123 -6.56 -19.89 -3.21
C GLY A 123 -6.33 -18.41 -3.53
N THR A 124 -5.14 -18.03 -4.00
CA THR A 124 -4.78 -16.61 -4.22
C THR A 124 -4.60 -16.31 -5.69
N LYS A 125 -5.29 -15.27 -6.17
CA LYS A 125 -5.36 -14.95 -7.61
C LYS A 125 -4.55 -13.71 -7.96
N ILE A 126 -4.50 -12.75 -7.04
CA ILE A 126 -3.95 -11.42 -7.25
C ILE A 126 -2.94 -11.10 -6.16
N TYR A 127 -2.10 -10.10 -6.42
CA TYR A 127 -1.15 -9.63 -5.43
C TYR A 127 -0.90 -8.14 -5.56
N PHE A 128 -0.29 -7.56 -4.52
CA PHE A 128 0.43 -6.31 -4.65
C PHE A 128 1.79 -6.36 -3.97
N GLU A 129 2.70 -5.52 -4.44
CA GLU A 129 3.97 -5.21 -3.79
C GLU A 129 4.22 -3.70 -3.78
N TYR A 130 4.71 -3.20 -2.66
CA TYR A 130 5.04 -1.80 -2.46
C TYR A 130 6.56 -1.60 -2.39
N ASP A 131 7.06 -0.64 -3.16
CA ASP A 131 8.41 -0.08 -3.04
C ASP A 131 8.32 1.34 -2.47
N ALA A 132 8.75 1.49 -1.23
CA ALA A 132 8.76 2.77 -0.52
C ALA A 132 9.68 3.80 -1.18
N ARG A 133 10.79 3.40 -1.80
CA ARG A 133 11.75 4.34 -2.40
C ARG A 133 11.21 4.96 -3.68
N GLY A 134 10.54 4.17 -4.51
CA GLY A 134 9.91 4.64 -5.75
C GLY A 134 8.49 5.17 -5.59
N TYR A 135 7.90 5.09 -4.39
CA TYR A 135 6.45 5.27 -4.16
C TYR A 135 5.60 4.37 -5.06
N ALA A 136 6.14 3.23 -5.45
CA ALA A 136 5.56 2.37 -6.47
C ALA A 136 4.71 1.28 -5.82
N LEU A 137 3.46 1.14 -6.24
CA LEU A 137 2.59 0.05 -5.83
C LEU A 137 2.23 -0.76 -7.06
N THR A 138 2.84 -1.93 -7.16
CA THR A 138 2.62 -2.87 -8.25
C THR A 138 1.47 -3.79 -7.89
N VAL A 139 0.52 -3.97 -8.81
CA VAL A 139 -0.54 -4.96 -8.72
C VAL A 139 -0.43 -5.95 -9.88
N GLY A 140 -0.85 -7.18 -9.62
CA GLY A 140 -0.73 -8.24 -10.62
C GLY A 140 -1.55 -9.46 -10.27
N HIS A 141 -1.29 -10.53 -11.00
CA HIS A 141 -1.95 -11.81 -10.81
C HIS A 141 -0.99 -12.99 -10.85
N LYS A 142 -1.49 -14.15 -10.46
CA LYS A 142 -0.90 -15.42 -10.90
C LYS A 142 -1.42 -15.71 -12.31
N PRO A 143 -0.54 -15.91 -13.31
CA PRO A 143 -0.95 -16.26 -14.67
C PRO A 143 -2.00 -17.39 -14.69
N GLY A 144 -3.00 -17.24 -15.56
CA GLY A 144 -4.13 -18.16 -15.69
C GLY A 144 -5.12 -18.20 -14.52
N SER A 145 -5.00 -17.33 -13.50
CA SER A 145 -5.84 -17.39 -12.29
C SER A 145 -6.91 -16.28 -12.22
N SER A 146 -6.70 -15.16 -12.91
CA SER A 146 -7.70 -14.09 -13.02
C SER A 146 -8.77 -14.41 -14.08
N GLU A 147 -9.96 -13.83 -13.93
CA GLU A 147 -11.11 -14.10 -14.81
C GLU A 147 -11.50 -12.83 -15.56
N LYS A 148 -11.68 -12.94 -16.86
CA LYS A 148 -12.16 -11.84 -17.70
C LYS A 148 -13.56 -11.37 -17.26
N GLY A 149 -13.75 -10.06 -17.20
CA GLY A 149 -14.96 -9.40 -16.72
C GLY A 149 -15.05 -9.25 -15.20
N LYS A 150 -14.12 -9.83 -14.43
CA LYS A 150 -14.16 -9.81 -12.97
C LYS A 150 -13.44 -8.59 -12.42
N THR A 151 -13.96 -8.06 -11.31
CA THR A 151 -13.29 -7.01 -10.53
C THR A 151 -12.90 -7.57 -9.18
N TYR A 152 -11.61 -7.50 -8.85
CA TYR A 152 -11.13 -7.81 -7.51
C TYR A 152 -10.84 -6.51 -6.77
N THR A 153 -11.12 -6.48 -5.47
CA THR A 153 -10.87 -5.30 -4.62
C THR A 153 -9.88 -5.67 -3.52
N ILE A 154 -8.81 -4.89 -3.41
CA ILE A 154 -7.78 -5.06 -2.37
C ILE A 154 -7.62 -3.77 -1.58
N LYS A 155 -7.16 -3.87 -0.34
CA LYS A 155 -6.98 -2.72 0.56
C LYS A 155 -5.56 -2.64 1.16
N PRO A 156 -4.50 -2.45 0.35
CA PRO A 156 -3.20 -2.06 0.87
C PRO A 156 -3.34 -0.92 1.86
N THR A 157 -2.72 -1.06 3.03
CA THR A 157 -2.91 -0.14 4.16
C THR A 157 -1.57 0.26 4.73
N MET A 158 -1.27 1.55 4.77
CA MET A 158 -0.15 2.05 5.55
C MET A 158 -0.64 2.32 6.97
N VAL A 159 0.12 1.88 7.97
CA VAL A 159 -0.18 2.12 9.38
C VAL A 159 0.98 2.90 9.96
N TYR A 160 0.71 4.10 10.49
CA TYR A 160 1.68 4.96 11.14
C TYR A 160 1.42 4.99 12.64
N ASN A 161 2.43 4.74 13.46
CA ASN A 161 2.31 4.89 14.91
C ASN A 161 2.90 6.23 15.35
N LYS A 162 2.09 7.05 16.05
CA LYS A 162 2.53 8.30 16.65
C LYS A 162 2.03 8.42 18.09
N ASN A 163 2.96 8.62 19.01
CA ASN A 163 2.79 8.66 20.45
C ASN A 163 1.98 7.46 20.98
N GLY A 164 2.24 6.27 20.43
CA GLY A 164 1.55 5.03 20.82
C GLY A 164 0.15 4.84 20.21
N LYS A 165 -0.31 5.77 19.37
CA LYS A 165 -1.57 5.64 18.61
C LYS A 165 -1.28 5.31 17.16
N GLN A 166 -1.92 4.26 16.65
CA GLN A 166 -1.86 3.89 15.23
C GLN A 166 -2.88 4.68 14.41
N HIS A 167 -2.46 5.11 13.23
CA HIS A 167 -3.24 5.83 12.23
C HIS A 167 -3.15 5.09 10.90
N LYS A 168 -4.27 4.87 10.23
CA LYS A 168 -4.36 4.05 9.03
C LYS A 168 -4.63 4.89 7.79
N ALA A 169 -3.87 4.63 6.73
CA ALA A 169 -4.17 5.08 5.38
C ALA A 169 -4.56 3.87 4.52
N VAL A 170 -5.86 3.71 4.25
CA VAL A 170 -6.40 2.59 3.48
C VAL A 170 -6.52 2.99 2.02
N ILE A 171 -5.86 2.24 1.13
CA ILE A 171 -5.92 2.44 -0.32
C ILE A 171 -6.79 1.34 -0.91
N THR A 172 -8.03 1.65 -1.27
CA THR A 172 -8.92 0.69 -1.94
C THR A 172 -8.59 0.64 -3.43
N ILE A 173 -8.08 -0.48 -3.92
CA ILE A 173 -7.73 -0.65 -5.34
C ILE A 173 -8.74 -1.60 -5.98
N LYS A 174 -9.41 -1.11 -7.04
CA LYS A 174 -10.27 -1.92 -7.90
C LYS A 174 -9.49 -2.39 -9.13
N MET A 175 -9.26 -3.70 -9.21
CA MET A 175 -8.56 -4.36 -10.30
C MET A 175 -9.58 -4.99 -11.27
N LYS A 176 -9.84 -4.32 -12.38
CA LYS A 176 -10.83 -4.73 -13.39
C LYS A 176 -10.14 -5.56 -14.48
N PHE A 177 -10.41 -6.85 -14.53
CA PHE A 177 -9.83 -7.73 -15.54
C PHE A 177 -10.71 -7.74 -16.80
N ALA A 178 -10.19 -7.26 -17.93
CA ALA A 178 -10.90 -7.11 -19.21
C ALA A 178 -10.49 -8.17 -20.27
#